data_AF-A0A0U9HKT8-F1
#
_entry.id   AF-A0A0U9HKT8-F1
#
_cell.length_a   1.000
_cell.length_b   1.000
_cell.length_c   1.000
_cell.angle_alpha   90.00
_cell.angle_beta   90.00
_cell.angle_gamma   90.00
#
_symmetry.space_group_name_H-M   'P 1'
#
loop_
_entity.id
_entity.type
_entity.pdbx_description
1 polymer ?
#
loop_
_entity_poly.entity_id
_entity_poly.type
_entity_poly.pdbx_seq_one_letter_code
_entity_poly.pdbx_strand_id
1 'polypeptide(L)'
;MAQSEVSLKSRIKSKPAAKKKNQIGYGIALLALIIVFGWYLSTVATSVALRWMIGIAFGFILQRSRFCFTAAMRDPFLTGSTSLLRAVIIAILVAMIGFSAVQFAAVSAGEAVPGNISPVGIHTLLGGIIFGIGAVIAGGCASGTLMRVGEAYVMNMVALVFFVIGSGFGAYIFGWVKDNIVRSSPAVFLPDVLGWPLAFFGQILVLFGLYWLAFWWDYREV
;
A
#
# COMPACT_ATOMS: atom_id res chain seq x y z
N MET A 1 -33.14 -19.48 -37.74
CA MET A 1 -32.29 -18.88 -36.69
C MET A 1 -32.54 -19.45 -35.28
N ALA A 2 -33.08 -20.68 -35.13
CA ALA A 2 -33.44 -21.25 -33.82
C ALA A 2 -32.60 -22.48 -33.40
N GLN A 3 -31.64 -22.94 -34.22
CA GLN A 3 -30.91 -24.19 -33.99
C GLN A 3 -29.53 -24.04 -33.32
N SER A 4 -28.98 -22.82 -33.20
CA SER A 4 -27.65 -22.60 -32.56
C SER A 4 -27.70 -22.53 -31.04
N GLU A 5 -28.82 -22.10 -30.45
CA GLU A 5 -29.01 -21.96 -29.00
C GLU A 5 -29.09 -23.31 -28.26
N VAL A 6 -29.58 -24.36 -28.92
CA VAL A 6 -29.84 -25.67 -28.28
C VAL A 6 -28.53 -26.45 -28.04
N SER A 7 -27.48 -26.19 -28.83
CA SER A 7 -26.21 -26.94 -28.77
C SER A 7 -25.27 -26.49 -27.64
N LEU A 8 -25.34 -25.23 -27.21
CA LEU A 8 -24.46 -24.69 -26.17
C LEU A 8 -24.92 -25.02 -24.75
N LYS A 9 -26.24 -25.17 -24.52
CA LYS A 9 -26.78 -25.49 -23.19
C LYS A 9 -26.52 -26.93 -22.74
N SER A 10 -26.27 -27.87 -23.66
CA SER A 10 -26.08 -29.29 -23.33
C SER A 10 -24.66 -29.65 -22.88
N ARG A 11 -23.67 -28.76 -23.07
CA ARG A 11 -22.25 -29.05 -22.82
C ARG A 11 -21.71 -28.51 -21.49
N ILE A 12 -22.54 -27.85 -20.69
CA ILE A 12 -22.17 -27.43 -19.33
C ILE A 12 -22.70 -28.49 -18.36
N LYS A 13 -22.04 -29.65 -18.30
CA LYS A 13 -22.19 -30.56 -17.16
C LYS A 13 -21.66 -29.83 -15.94
N SER A 14 -22.55 -29.32 -15.10
CA SER A 14 -22.20 -28.76 -13.79
C SER A 14 -21.51 -29.86 -13.00
N LYS A 15 -20.21 -29.70 -12.75
CA LYS A 15 -19.50 -30.53 -11.78
C LYS A 15 -20.20 -30.34 -10.42
N PRO A 16 -20.46 -31.42 -9.66
CA PRO A 16 -21.05 -31.28 -8.34
C PRO A 16 -20.14 -30.39 -7.49
N ALA A 17 -20.74 -29.39 -6.82
CA ALA A 17 -20.03 -28.46 -5.98
C ALA A 17 -19.21 -29.24 -4.94
N ALA A 18 -17.89 -29.10 -5.01
CA ALA A 18 -16.98 -29.75 -4.07
C ALA A 18 -17.41 -29.43 -2.63
N LYS A 19 -17.52 -30.47 -1.80
CA LYS A 19 -17.91 -30.39 -0.39
C LYS A 19 -17.09 -29.28 0.28
N LYS A 20 -17.74 -28.19 0.73
CA LYS A 20 -17.07 -27.10 1.47
C LYS A 20 -16.45 -27.71 2.74
N LYS A 21 -15.14 -27.97 2.70
CA LYS A 21 -14.36 -28.35 3.88
C LYS A 21 -14.53 -27.23 4.91
N ASN A 22 -14.84 -27.57 6.15
CA ASN A 22 -14.97 -26.59 7.25
C ASN A 22 -13.62 -25.90 7.50
N GLN A 23 -13.39 -24.78 6.80
CA GLN A 23 -12.17 -23.96 6.92
C GLN A 23 -12.10 -23.18 8.23
N ILE A 24 -13.19 -23.13 9.01
CA ILE A 24 -13.27 -22.46 10.31
C ILE A 24 -12.24 -23.03 11.29
N GLY A 25 -11.99 -24.35 11.26
CA GLY A 25 -11.01 -24.99 12.14
C GLY A 25 -9.57 -24.51 11.89
N TYR A 26 -9.19 -24.30 10.62
CA TYR A 26 -7.89 -23.74 10.27
C TYR A 26 -7.78 -22.27 10.69
N GLY A 27 -8.87 -21.50 10.61
CA GLY A 27 -8.89 -20.11 11.08
C GLY A 27 -8.68 -19.97 12.59
N ILE A 28 -9.36 -20.81 13.40
CA ILE A 28 -9.20 -20.83 14.86
C ILE A 28 -7.78 -21.27 15.26
N ALA A 29 -7.24 -22.31 14.61
CA ALA A 29 -5.87 -22.76 14.86
C ALA A 29 -4.84 -21.67 14.54
N LEU A 30 -5.04 -20.93 13.45
CA LEU A 30 -4.16 -19.84 13.04
C LEU A 30 -4.25 -18.64 14.00
N LEU A 31 -5.44 -18.29 14.49
CA LEU A 31 -5.63 -17.27 15.53
C LEU A 31 -4.98 -17.68 16.86
N ALA A 32 -5.10 -18.94 17.27
CA ALA A 32 -4.45 -19.44 18.48
C ALA A 32 -2.92 -19.37 18.36
N LEU A 33 -2.36 -19.77 17.21
CA LEU A 33 -0.92 -19.69 16.94
C LEU A 33 -0.42 -18.25 16.98
N ILE A 34 -1.17 -17.34 16.37
CA ILE A 34 -0.95 -15.89 16.46
C ILE A 34 -0.86 -15.49 17.95
N ILE A 35 -1.89 -15.72 18.75
CA ILE A 35 -1.91 -15.26 20.15
C ILE A 35 -0.75 -15.86 20.98
N VAL A 36 -0.45 -17.15 20.80
CA VAL A 36 0.66 -17.82 21.50
C VAL A 36 2.01 -17.22 21.08
N PHE A 37 2.21 -16.96 19.80
CA PHE A 37 3.44 -16.35 19.29
C PHE A 37 3.58 -14.90 19.76
N GLY A 38 2.49 -14.13 19.79
CA GLY A 38 2.46 -12.78 20.35
C GLY A 38 2.82 -12.76 21.84
N TRP A 39 2.32 -13.75 22.61
CA TRP A 39 2.67 -13.89 24.03
C TRP A 39 4.15 -14.24 24.24
N TYR A 40 4.71 -15.12 23.40
CA TYR A 40 6.14 -15.42 23.39
C TYR A 40 6.99 -14.18 23.05
N LEU A 41 6.58 -13.37 22.08
CA LEU A 41 7.28 -12.12 21.76
C LEU A 41 7.21 -11.09 22.91
N SER A 42 6.14 -11.12 23.70
CA SER A 42 5.96 -10.23 24.85
C SER A 42 6.96 -10.49 25.98
N THR A 43 7.53 -11.69 26.09
CA THR A 43 8.53 -11.98 27.13
C THR A 43 9.93 -11.50 26.76
N VAL A 44 10.19 -11.24 25.46
CA VAL A 44 11.48 -10.74 24.96
C VAL A 44 11.50 -9.21 24.94
N ALA A 45 10.49 -8.58 24.36
CA ALA A 45 10.34 -7.13 24.34
C ALA A 45 8.91 -6.72 23.98
N THR A 46 8.27 -5.91 24.83
CA THR A 46 6.90 -5.41 24.63
C THR A 46 6.73 -4.67 23.30
N SER A 47 7.77 -3.98 22.83
CA SER A 47 7.77 -3.25 21.55
C SER A 47 7.68 -4.16 20.32
N VAL A 48 8.22 -5.37 20.38
CA VAL A 48 8.17 -6.34 19.26
C VAL A 48 6.78 -6.96 19.17
N ALA A 49 6.16 -7.28 20.31
CA ALA A 49 4.78 -7.76 20.37
C ALA A 49 3.79 -6.75 19.77
N LEU A 50 3.94 -5.46 20.10
CA LEU A 50 3.13 -4.37 19.54
C LEU A 50 3.27 -4.28 18.00
N ARG A 51 4.50 -4.29 17.47
CA ARG A 51 4.75 -4.24 16.02
C ARG A 51 4.15 -5.43 15.29
N TRP A 52 4.23 -6.61 15.89
CA TRP A 52 3.69 -7.83 15.33
C TRP A 52 2.16 -7.82 15.29
N MET A 53 1.49 -7.37 16.36
CA MET A 53 0.02 -7.21 16.37
C MET A 53 -0.44 -6.17 15.35
N ILE A 54 0.24 -5.01 15.28
CA ILE A 54 -0.06 -3.97 14.30
C ILE A 54 0.12 -4.50 12.87
N GLY A 55 1.18 -5.26 12.60
CA GLY A 55 1.45 -5.85 11.29
C GLY A 55 0.35 -6.81 10.83
N ILE A 56 -0.14 -7.67 11.73
CA ILE A 56 -1.24 -8.61 11.41
C ILE A 56 -2.55 -7.87 11.17
N ALA A 57 -2.89 -6.91 12.04
CA ALA A 57 -4.09 -6.10 11.86
C ALA A 57 -4.04 -5.32 10.53
N PHE A 58 -2.90 -4.71 10.23
CA PHE A 58 -2.69 -3.97 8.99
C PHE A 58 -2.79 -4.89 7.76
N GLY A 59 -2.16 -6.06 7.79
CA GLY A 59 -2.26 -7.05 6.71
C GLY A 59 -3.70 -7.53 6.45
N PHE A 60 -4.48 -7.77 7.51
CA PHE A 60 -5.88 -8.17 7.41
C PHE A 60 -6.74 -7.06 6.79
N ILE A 61 -6.57 -5.81 7.24
CA ILE A 61 -7.27 -4.64 6.70
C ILE A 61 -6.94 -4.48 5.21
N LEU A 62 -5.66 -4.58 4.86
CA LEU A 62 -5.18 -4.49 3.48
C LEU A 62 -5.83 -5.56 2.60
N GLN A 63 -5.83 -6.83 3.03
CA GLN A 63 -6.44 -7.93 2.28
C GLN A 63 -7.95 -7.69 2.06
N ARG A 64 -8.66 -7.24 3.10
CA ARG A 64 -10.12 -7.02 3.01
C ARG A 64 -10.47 -5.81 2.14
N SER A 65 -9.67 -4.75 2.19
CA SER A 65 -9.86 -3.53 1.42
C SER A 65 -9.36 -3.61 -0.03
N ARG A 66 -8.60 -4.66 -0.39
CA ARG A 66 -7.96 -4.82 -1.71
C ARG A 66 -7.18 -3.57 -2.13
N PHE A 67 -6.45 -2.99 -1.17
CA PHE A 67 -5.82 -1.68 -1.33
C PHE A 67 -4.59 -1.74 -2.25
N CYS A 68 -4.69 -1.10 -3.43
CA CYS A 68 -3.62 -1.08 -4.43
C CYS A 68 -3.43 0.33 -5.00
N PHE A 69 -2.27 0.95 -4.73
CA PHE A 69 -1.93 2.29 -5.23
C PHE A 69 -1.89 2.35 -6.77
N THR A 70 -1.37 1.32 -7.43
CA THR A 70 -1.32 1.26 -8.89
C THR A 70 -2.72 1.17 -9.50
N ALA A 71 -3.64 0.42 -8.86
CA ALA A 71 -5.03 0.35 -9.29
C ALA A 71 -5.74 1.69 -9.07
N ALA A 72 -5.51 2.34 -7.92
CA ALA A 72 -6.08 3.66 -7.63
C ALA A 72 -5.73 4.72 -8.70
N MET A 73 -4.54 4.65 -9.29
CA MET A 73 -4.13 5.58 -10.36
C MET A 73 -4.60 5.15 -11.74
N ARG A 74 -4.77 3.85 -12.01
CA ARG A 74 -5.16 3.31 -13.32
C ARG A 74 -6.67 3.27 -13.52
N ASP A 75 -7.42 2.88 -12.48
CA ASP A 75 -8.85 2.60 -12.56
C ASP A 75 -9.70 3.83 -12.93
N PRO A 76 -9.38 5.08 -12.51
CA PRO A 76 -10.06 6.27 -13.01
C PRO A 76 -9.98 6.45 -14.53
N PHE A 77 -8.88 6.04 -15.17
CA PHE A 77 -8.71 6.18 -16.62
C PHE A 77 -9.26 4.99 -17.41
N LEU A 78 -9.35 3.81 -16.79
CA LEU A 78 -9.68 2.56 -17.48
C LEU A 78 -11.15 2.13 -17.26
N THR A 79 -11.66 2.32 -16.05
CA THR A 79 -12.99 1.86 -15.62
C THR A 79 -13.89 2.99 -15.14
N GLY A 80 -13.40 4.23 -15.08
CA GLY A 80 -14.12 5.40 -14.58
C GLY A 80 -14.34 5.43 -13.07
N SER A 81 -14.11 4.31 -12.39
CA SER A 81 -14.35 4.16 -10.96
C SER A 81 -13.28 4.85 -10.13
N THR A 82 -13.68 5.84 -9.33
CA THR A 82 -12.75 6.59 -8.46
C THR A 82 -12.73 6.10 -7.01
N SER A 83 -13.41 4.99 -6.70
CA SER A 83 -13.58 4.48 -5.33
C SER A 83 -12.26 4.17 -4.62
N LEU A 84 -11.33 3.50 -5.29
CA LEU A 84 -9.99 3.19 -4.77
C LEU A 84 -9.13 4.45 -4.62
N LEU A 85 -9.23 5.40 -5.58
CA LEU A 85 -8.52 6.67 -5.52
C LEU A 85 -8.96 7.49 -4.29
N ARG A 86 -10.27 7.58 -4.04
CA ARG A 86 -10.82 8.26 -2.86
C ARG A 86 -10.36 7.60 -1.55
N ALA A 87 -10.36 6.27 -1.48
CA ALA A 87 -9.88 5.54 -0.31
C ALA A 87 -8.40 5.82 -0.02
N VAL A 88 -7.55 5.90 -1.06
CA VAL A 88 -6.14 6.26 -0.92
C VAL A 88 -5.97 7.69 -0.42
N ILE A 89 -6.72 8.65 -0.96
CA ILE A 89 -6.63 10.06 -0.53
C ILE A 89 -7.03 10.21 0.94
N ILE A 90 -8.11 9.55 1.37
CA ILE A 90 -8.54 9.55 2.78
C ILE A 90 -7.49 8.90 3.67
N ALA A 91 -6.90 7.77 3.25
CA ALA A 91 -5.85 7.09 4.01
C ALA A 91 -4.60 7.98 4.19
N ILE A 92 -4.20 8.70 3.14
CA ILE A 92 -3.09 9.67 3.20
C ILE A 92 -3.42 10.82 4.15
N LEU A 93 -4.66 11.33 4.12
CA LEU A 93 -5.10 12.42 4.98
C LEU A 93 -5.07 11.99 6.46
N VAL A 94 -5.61 10.82 6.79
CA VAL A 94 -5.58 10.28 8.17
C VAL A 94 -4.15 10.02 8.62
N ALA A 95 -3.32 9.43 7.76
CA ALA A 95 -1.90 9.20 8.07
C ALA A 95 -1.17 10.52 8.32
N MET A 96 -1.42 11.54 7.50
CA MET A 96 -0.83 12.86 7.65
C MET A 96 -1.18 13.50 9.00
N ILE A 97 -2.47 13.50 9.39
CA ILE A 97 -2.92 14.02 10.70
C ILE A 97 -2.27 13.25 11.85
N GLY A 98 -2.17 11.92 11.74
CA GLY A 98 -1.53 11.09 12.75
C GLY A 98 -0.04 11.40 12.89
N PHE A 99 0.70 11.45 11.78
CA PHE A 99 2.13 11.76 11.79
C PHE A 99 2.41 13.19 12.24
N SER A 100 1.60 14.18 11.84
CA SER A 100 1.78 15.56 12.29
C SER A 100 1.55 15.71 13.80
N ALA A 101 0.57 14.99 14.37
CA ALA A 101 0.32 15.01 15.81
C ALA A 101 1.50 14.42 16.59
N VAL A 102 2.05 13.30 16.12
CA VAL A 102 3.23 12.66 16.72
C VAL A 102 4.46 13.57 16.60
N GLN A 103 4.68 14.19 15.44
CA GLN A 103 5.80 15.10 15.24
C GLN A 103 5.67 16.36 16.11
N PHE A 104 4.46 16.91 16.28
CA PHE A 104 4.23 18.08 17.13
C PHE A 104 4.50 17.75 18.60
N ALA A 105 4.07 16.57 19.05
CA ALA A 105 4.34 16.08 20.39
C ALA A 105 5.83 15.82 20.64
N ALA A 106 6.58 15.34 19.65
CA ALA A 106 8.02 15.15 19.76
C ALA A 106 8.79 16.48 19.80
N VAL A 107 8.39 17.45 18.96
CA VAL A 107 8.98 18.80 18.96
C VAL A 107 8.70 19.53 20.27
N SER A 108 7.49 19.41 20.83
CA SER A 108 7.15 20.02 22.12
C SER A 108 7.87 19.36 23.31
N ALA A 109 8.28 18.09 23.16
CA ALA A 109 9.13 17.38 24.11
C ALA A 109 10.64 17.68 23.94
N GLY A 110 11.03 18.45 22.92
CA GLY A 110 12.43 18.81 22.64
C GLY A 110 13.25 17.68 22.00
N GLU A 111 12.61 16.61 21.53
CA GLU A 111 13.29 15.51 20.82
C GLU A 111 13.38 15.80 19.31
N ALA A 112 14.36 15.17 18.65
CA ALA A 112 14.51 15.27 17.20
C ALA A 112 13.24 14.77 16.50
N VAL A 113 12.77 15.51 15.48
CA VAL A 113 11.56 15.17 14.73
C VAL A 113 11.65 13.71 14.26
N PRO A 114 10.75 12.82 14.70
CA PRO A 114 10.70 11.46 14.20
C PRO A 114 10.21 11.51 12.76
N GLY A 115 11.17 11.43 11.84
CA GLY A 115 10.94 11.40 10.40
C GLY A 115 12.26 11.14 9.70
N ASN A 116 12.28 10.23 8.75
CA ASN A 116 13.42 10.11 7.86
C ASN A 116 13.22 11.10 6.72
N ILE A 117 13.81 12.28 6.81
CA ILE A 117 13.69 13.27 5.74
C ILE A 117 14.70 12.93 4.66
N SER A 118 14.20 12.17 3.70
CA SER A 118 14.97 11.83 2.53
C SER A 118 15.03 13.05 1.60
N PRO A 119 16.21 13.38 1.06
CA PRO A 119 16.33 14.39 0.01
C PRO A 119 15.45 14.01 -1.17
N VAL A 120 14.63 14.97 -1.59
CA VAL A 120 13.77 14.89 -2.77
C VAL A 120 14.50 15.55 -3.92
N GLY A 121 14.74 14.81 -4.99
CA GLY A 121 15.44 15.27 -6.17
C GLY A 121 15.05 14.54 -7.46
N ILE A 122 15.83 14.75 -8.52
CA ILE A 122 15.61 14.13 -9.84
C ILE A 122 15.67 12.60 -9.76
N HIS A 123 16.46 12.07 -8.83
CA HIS A 123 16.62 10.63 -8.58
C HIS A 123 15.33 9.99 -8.05
N THR A 124 14.57 10.67 -7.19
CA THR A 124 13.24 10.22 -6.76
C THR A 124 12.24 10.21 -7.91
N LEU A 125 12.31 11.18 -8.83
CA LEU A 125 11.45 11.20 -10.02
C LEU A 125 11.76 10.02 -10.95
N LEU A 126 13.05 9.81 -11.27
CA LEU A 126 13.51 8.68 -12.09
C LEU A 126 13.15 7.34 -11.44
N GLY A 127 13.38 7.20 -10.14
CA GLY A 127 13.01 6.01 -9.37
C GLY A 127 11.51 5.76 -9.37
N GLY A 128 10.69 6.80 -9.24
CA GLY A 128 9.23 6.71 -9.31
C GLY A 128 8.72 6.24 -10.68
N ILE A 129 9.31 6.73 -11.77
CA ILE A 129 8.95 6.30 -13.13
C ILE A 129 9.31 4.81 -13.34
N ILE A 130 10.53 4.41 -12.98
CA ILE A 130 10.99 3.01 -13.12
C ILE A 130 10.13 2.08 -12.25
N PHE A 131 9.83 2.49 -11.01
CA PHE A 131 8.95 1.75 -10.11
C PHE A 131 7.53 1.64 -10.67
N GLY A 132 6.98 2.71 -11.25
CA GLY A 132 5.67 2.71 -11.88
C GLY A 132 5.58 1.75 -13.05
N ILE A 133 6.56 1.79 -13.96
CA ILE A 133 6.67 0.85 -15.09
C ILE A 133 6.75 -0.59 -14.58
N GLY A 134 7.60 -0.84 -13.57
CA GLY A 134 7.71 -2.15 -12.93
C GLY A 134 6.41 -2.64 -12.30
N ALA A 135 5.68 -1.76 -11.60
CA ALA A 135 4.41 -2.09 -10.95
C ALA A 135 3.31 -2.45 -11.96
N VAL A 136 3.30 -1.81 -13.14
CA VAL A 136 2.38 -2.15 -14.23
C VAL A 136 2.73 -3.52 -14.83
N ILE A 137 4.01 -3.78 -15.10
CA ILE A 137 4.49 -5.07 -15.65
C ILE A 137 4.22 -6.22 -14.67
N ALA A 138 4.46 -6.01 -13.37
CA ALA A 138 4.21 -7.00 -12.32
C ALA A 138 2.71 -7.22 -12.03
N GLY A 139 1.82 -6.36 -12.55
CA GLY A 139 0.38 -6.45 -12.32
C GLY A 139 -0.04 -6.13 -10.89
N GLY A 140 0.74 -5.33 -10.15
CA GLY A 140 0.44 -4.91 -8.78
C GLY A 140 1.52 -4.05 -8.13
N CYS A 141 1.14 -3.30 -7.09
CA CYS A 141 2.08 -2.58 -6.23
C CYS A 141 2.65 -3.48 -5.12
N ALA A 142 3.60 -2.98 -4.33
CA ALA A 142 4.22 -3.73 -3.23
C ALA A 142 3.19 -4.29 -2.22
N SER A 143 2.18 -3.49 -1.82
CA SER A 143 1.13 -3.97 -0.91
C SER A 143 0.22 -5.02 -1.58
N GLY A 144 -0.19 -4.77 -2.83
CA GLY A 144 -1.06 -5.67 -3.58
C GLY A 144 -0.39 -7.01 -3.93
N THR A 145 0.93 -7.01 -4.17
CA THR A 145 1.69 -8.24 -4.38
C THR A 145 1.75 -9.07 -3.10
N LEU A 146 2.05 -8.46 -1.95
CA LEU A 146 2.07 -9.13 -0.64
C LEU A 146 0.72 -9.77 -0.28
N MET A 147 -0.39 -9.04 -0.47
CA MET A 147 -1.72 -9.56 -0.19
C MET A 147 -2.07 -10.77 -1.07
N ARG A 148 -1.80 -10.68 -2.37
CA ARG A 148 -2.08 -11.78 -3.33
C ARG A 148 -1.17 -13.00 -3.12
N VAL A 149 0.04 -12.80 -2.62
CA VAL A 149 0.90 -13.90 -2.16
C VAL A 149 0.25 -14.61 -0.96
N GLY A 150 -0.35 -13.85 -0.03
CA GLY A 150 -1.14 -14.40 1.08
C GLY A 150 -2.37 -15.20 0.62
N GLU A 151 -2.95 -14.85 -0.54
CA GLU A 151 -4.03 -15.61 -1.20
C GLU A 151 -3.52 -16.79 -2.05
N ALA A 152 -2.21 -17.09 -2.00
CA ALA A 152 -1.54 -18.15 -2.76
C ALA A 152 -1.60 -17.97 -4.30
N TYR A 153 -1.57 -16.72 -4.78
CA TYR A 153 -1.49 -16.44 -6.21
C TYR A 153 -0.08 -16.61 -6.76
N VAL A 154 0.14 -17.69 -7.53
CA VAL A 154 1.48 -18.13 -7.97
C VAL A 154 2.25 -17.07 -8.76
N MET A 155 1.60 -16.32 -9.64
CA MET A 155 2.26 -15.25 -10.40
C MET A 155 2.83 -14.15 -9.49
N ASN A 156 2.14 -13.85 -8.39
CA ASN A 156 2.58 -12.82 -7.46
C ASN A 156 3.70 -13.32 -6.53
N MET A 157 3.82 -14.62 -6.30
CA MET A 157 4.96 -15.20 -5.58
C MET A 157 6.25 -14.99 -6.36
N VAL A 158 6.22 -15.23 -7.68
CA VAL A 158 7.37 -14.98 -8.56
C VAL A 158 7.71 -13.50 -8.55
N ALA A 159 6.71 -12.62 -8.71
CA ALA A 159 6.91 -11.17 -8.66
C ALA A 159 7.55 -10.72 -7.32
N LEU A 160 7.14 -11.31 -6.19
CA LEU A 160 7.70 -10.98 -4.88
C LEU A 160 9.18 -11.36 -4.77
N VAL A 161 9.58 -12.52 -5.31
CA VAL A 161 11.00 -12.95 -5.30
C VAL A 161 11.87 -11.95 -6.08
N PHE A 162 11.46 -11.60 -7.30
CA PHE A 162 12.19 -10.59 -8.09
C PHE A 162 12.13 -9.20 -7.46
N PHE A 163 11.04 -8.84 -6.79
CA PHE A 163 10.92 -7.59 -6.05
C PHE A 163 11.93 -7.52 -4.89
N VAL A 164 12.11 -8.61 -4.13
CA VAL A 164 13.08 -8.68 -3.02
C VAL A 164 14.51 -8.62 -3.55
N ILE A 165 14.83 -9.37 -4.62
CA ILE A 165 16.15 -9.36 -5.24
C ILE A 165 16.46 -7.97 -5.81
N GLY A 166 15.52 -7.37 -6.54
CA GLY A 166 15.65 -6.03 -7.11
C GLY A 166 15.77 -4.95 -6.03
N SER A 167 15.02 -5.06 -4.94
CA SER A 167 15.12 -4.13 -3.80
C SER A 167 16.45 -4.28 -3.07
N GLY A 168 16.99 -5.50 -2.93
CA GLY A 168 18.31 -5.73 -2.35
C GLY A 168 19.43 -5.14 -3.22
N PHE A 169 19.35 -5.36 -4.53
CA PHE A 169 20.30 -4.76 -5.48
C PHE A 169 20.20 -3.23 -5.52
N GLY A 170 18.97 -2.70 -5.46
CA GLY A 170 18.70 -1.27 -5.32
C GLY A 170 19.31 -0.69 -4.04
N ALA A 171 19.25 -1.39 -2.91
CA ALA A 171 19.86 -0.95 -1.65
C ALA A 171 21.38 -0.91 -1.72
N TYR A 172 22.01 -1.88 -2.39
CA TYR A 172 23.45 -1.89 -2.63
C TYR A 172 23.89 -0.70 -3.51
N ILE A 173 23.18 -0.46 -4.61
CA ILE A 173 23.42 0.69 -5.49
C ILE A 173 23.13 2.01 -4.77
N PHE A 174 22.12 2.05 -3.91
CA PHE A 174 21.74 3.26 -3.18
C PHE A 174 22.88 3.76 -2.29
N GLY A 175 23.71 2.87 -1.72
CA GLY A 175 24.92 3.27 -0.99
C GLY A 175 25.85 4.12 -1.88
N TRP A 176 26.14 3.65 -3.09
CA TRP A 176 26.98 4.35 -4.05
C TRP A 176 26.33 5.62 -4.62
N VAL A 177 25.03 5.58 -4.92
CA VAL A 177 24.25 6.73 -5.41
C VAL A 177 24.15 7.82 -4.34
N LYS A 178 24.06 7.44 -3.05
CA LYS A 178 23.99 8.39 -1.95
C LYS A 178 25.26 9.24 -1.86
N ASP A 179 26.42 8.62 -2.04
CA ASP A 179 27.71 9.29 -1.91
C ASP A 179 28.02 10.21 -3.11
N ASN A 180 27.62 9.84 -4.33
CA ASN A 180 27.95 10.60 -5.55
C ASN A 180 26.89 11.62 -6.00
N ILE A 181 25.60 11.39 -5.71
CA ILE A 181 24.49 12.10 -6.37
C ILE A 181 23.54 12.77 -5.36
N VAL A 182 23.36 12.15 -4.19
CA VAL A 182 22.38 12.61 -3.17
C VAL A 182 22.95 13.70 -2.26
N ARG A 183 24.28 13.80 -2.15
CA ARG A 183 24.97 14.85 -1.37
C ARG A 183 24.70 16.28 -1.89
N SER A 184 24.31 16.40 -3.16
CA SER A 184 24.04 17.64 -3.89
C SER A 184 22.56 18.03 -3.97
N SER A 185 21.64 17.31 -3.32
CA SER A 185 20.21 17.66 -3.34
C SER A 185 19.75 18.16 -1.97
N PRO A 186 19.16 19.37 -1.89
CA PRO A 186 18.71 19.92 -0.63
C PRO A 186 17.58 19.06 -0.06
N ALA A 187 17.74 18.60 1.18
CA ALA A 187 16.64 18.04 1.95
C ALA A 187 15.71 19.19 2.35
N VAL A 188 14.77 19.54 1.47
CA VAL A 188 13.82 20.62 1.72
C VAL A 188 12.73 20.09 2.65
N PHE A 189 12.85 20.40 3.94
CA PHE A 189 11.79 20.27 4.91
C PHE A 189 10.77 21.39 4.69
N LEU A 190 9.62 21.08 4.09
CA LEU A 190 8.52 22.04 3.94
C LEU A 190 8.12 22.79 5.23
N PRO A 191 8.18 22.18 6.44
CA PRO A 191 7.87 22.89 7.69
C PRO A 191 8.86 24.01 8.06
N ASP A 192 10.13 23.92 7.64
CA ASP A 192 11.16 24.92 7.97
C ASP A 192 11.08 26.17 7.08
N VAL A 193 10.55 26.04 5.86
CA VAL A 193 10.49 27.16 4.88
C VAL A 193 9.14 27.86 4.86
N LEU A 194 8.06 27.15 5.23
CA LEU A 194 6.68 27.61 5.06
C LEU A 194 5.91 27.77 6.38
N GLY A 195 6.46 27.28 7.49
CA GLY A 195 5.81 27.22 8.78
C GLY A 195 4.88 26.00 8.92
N TRP A 196 4.93 25.38 10.11
CA TRP A 196 4.09 24.25 10.52
C TRP A 196 2.59 24.39 10.17
N PRO A 197 1.94 25.56 10.37
CA PRO A 197 0.53 25.72 10.03
C PRO A 197 0.29 25.70 8.51
N LEU A 198 1.14 26.37 7.71
CA LEU A 198 0.92 26.48 6.27
C LEU A 198 1.18 25.15 5.55
N ALA A 199 2.19 24.38 6.00
CA ALA A 199 2.44 23.04 5.49
C ALA A 199 1.27 22.09 5.81
N PHE A 200 0.70 22.18 7.01
CA PHE A 200 -0.40 21.33 7.42
C PHE A 200 -1.72 21.67 6.71
N PHE A 201 -2.15 22.93 6.77
CA PHE A 201 -3.40 23.37 6.15
C PHE A 201 -3.31 23.40 4.61
N GLY A 202 -2.15 23.75 4.05
CA GLY A 202 -1.93 23.73 2.60
C GLY A 202 -2.03 22.32 2.02
N GLN A 203 -1.42 21.34 2.67
CA GLN A 203 -1.49 19.95 2.23
C GLN A 203 -2.91 19.37 2.37
N ILE A 204 -3.63 19.70 3.45
CA ILE A 204 -5.04 19.31 3.60
C ILE A 204 -5.88 19.91 2.48
N LEU A 205 -5.67 21.18 2.13
CA LEU A 205 -6.40 21.84 1.07
C LEU A 205 -6.13 21.22 -0.31
N VAL A 206 -4.87 20.85 -0.59
CA VAL A 206 -4.49 20.14 -1.81
C VAL A 206 -5.13 18.74 -1.86
N LEU A 207 -5.08 17.98 -0.77
CA LEU A 207 -5.70 16.65 -0.70
C LEU A 207 -7.23 16.73 -0.81
N PHE A 208 -7.85 17.75 -0.22
CA PHE A 208 -9.28 18.00 -0.34
C PHE A 208 -9.66 18.40 -1.77
N GLY A 209 -8.84 19.22 -2.44
CA GLY A 209 -9.01 19.56 -3.85
C GLY A 209 -8.88 18.33 -4.76
N LEU A 210 -7.90 17.46 -4.52
CA LEU A 210 -7.75 16.18 -5.22
C LEU A 210 -8.93 15.23 -4.97
N TYR A 211 -9.44 15.18 -3.74
CA TYR A 211 -10.64 14.42 -3.41
C TYR A 211 -11.86 14.96 -4.15
N TRP A 212 -12.04 16.28 -4.18
CA TRP A 212 -13.13 16.92 -4.91
C TRP A 212 -13.04 16.70 -6.41
N LEU A 213 -11.83 16.77 -6.98
CA LEU A 213 -11.60 16.48 -8.40
C LEU A 213 -11.89 15.01 -8.72
N ALA A 214 -11.49 14.07 -7.86
CA ALA A 214 -11.84 12.66 -7.98
C ALA A 214 -13.35 12.42 -7.83
N PHE A 215 -14.03 13.21 -7.00
CA PHE A 215 -15.49 13.15 -6.88
C PHE A 215 -16.18 13.65 -8.14
N TRP A 216 -15.71 14.78 -8.67
CA TRP A 216 -16.22 15.40 -9.88
C TRP A 216 -16.03 14.51 -11.12
N TRP A 217 -14.89 13.81 -11.22
CA TRP A 217 -14.59 12.92 -12.34
C TRP A 217 -15.55 11.73 -12.41
N ASP A 218 -15.87 11.13 -11.26
CA ASP A 218 -16.83 10.03 -11.13
C ASP A 218 -18.24 10.48 -11.53
N TYR A 219 -18.61 11.73 -11.24
CA TYR A 219 -19.91 12.31 -11.60
C TYR A 219 -20.04 12.65 -13.09
N ARG A 220 -18.92 12.68 -13.83
CA ARG A 220 -18.88 12.99 -15.26
C ARG A 220 -19.01 11.74 -16.14
N GLU A 221 -18.71 10.56 -15.58
CA GLU A 221 -18.77 9.28 -16.30
C GLU A 221 -20.03 8.45 -16.00
N VAL A 222 -20.94 8.97 -15.13
CA VAL A 222 -22.32 8.49 -14.95
C VAL A 222 -23.26 9.29 -15.84
#